data_AF-W4JQT5-F1
#
_entry.id   AF-W4JQT5-F1
#
_cell.length_a   1.000
_cell.length_b   1.000
_cell.length_c   1.000
_cell.angle_alpha   90.00
_cell.angle_beta   90.00
_cell.angle_gamma   90.00
#
_symmetry.space_group_name_H-M   'P 1'
#
loop_
_entity.id
_entity.type
_entity.pdbx_description
1 polymer ?
#
loop_
_entity_poly.entity_id
_entity_poly.type
_entity_poly.pdbx_seq_one_letter_code
_entity_poly.pdbx_strand_id
1 'polypeptide(L)'
;MDIVNLPTIPLPQFTGNIHVPAAREGVADDAKVSDAALLESRVLHYAEDDKVPRSDLAKAARYKAAIVAQSLVVTGGAMAAAPAWFQQYNANFEQFRTELNQKVDQHHQEFVQLRQDFTQLRQEFVQHRQEFVQHRQEFVQHRQEFVQHRQEFLQHRTEFQQFRTRATNDMAKISKRQALTHRQVALANNRKAGVEGFEEVPFPNGTYPSETLVNDAVLTPLTSVDVVTHLGRGQSRKYFACYFPGVAIPGELDDCYEPILRAIGCRVFEDRTPPVED
;
A
#
# COMPACT_ATOMS: atom_id res chain seq x y z
N MET A 1 42.97 -28.04 11.55
CA MET A 1 43.84 -28.51 12.65
C MET A 1 44.73 -29.58 12.06
N ASP A 2 45.87 -29.18 11.50
CA ASP A 2 46.93 -30.09 11.11
C ASP A 2 48.08 -29.87 12.08
N ILE A 3 48.35 -30.86 12.93
CA ILE A 3 49.48 -30.85 13.85
C ILE A 3 50.73 -31.03 12.99
N VAL A 4 51.46 -29.93 12.80
CA VAL A 4 52.68 -29.88 12.00
C VAL A 4 53.71 -30.85 12.60
N ASN A 5 54.21 -31.74 11.75
CA ASN A 5 55.27 -32.72 12.01
C ASN A 5 56.40 -32.12 12.85
N LEU A 6 56.51 -32.57 14.11
CA LEU A 6 57.72 -32.38 14.92
C LEU A 6 58.88 -33.17 14.29
N PRO A 7 60.07 -32.59 14.07
CA PRO A 7 61.21 -33.34 13.58
C PRO A 7 61.68 -34.33 14.65
N THR A 8 61.74 -35.62 14.28
CA THR A 8 62.27 -36.70 15.12
C THR A 8 63.79 -36.58 15.24
N ILE A 9 64.28 -36.10 16.38
CA ILE A 9 65.72 -36.02 16.69
C ILE A 9 66.11 -37.23 17.56
N PRO A 10 67.17 -37.99 17.23
CA PRO A 10 67.60 -39.12 18.04
C PRO A 10 68.20 -38.63 19.36
N LEU A 11 67.71 -39.18 20.47
CA LEU A 11 68.22 -38.91 21.81
C LEU A 11 69.45 -39.78 22.10
N PRO A 12 70.46 -39.28 22.83
CA PRO A 12 71.57 -40.11 23.27
C PRO A 12 71.08 -41.16 24.28
N GLN A 13 71.54 -42.40 24.11
CA GLN A 13 71.26 -43.49 25.05
C GLN A 13 72.09 -43.31 26.32
N PHE A 14 71.43 -42.93 27.41
CA PHE A 14 72.08 -42.78 28.70
C PHE A 14 72.30 -44.16 29.32
N THR A 15 73.53 -44.68 29.21
CA THR A 15 74.00 -45.90 29.90
C THR A 15 74.78 -45.48 31.14
N GLY A 16 74.06 -45.06 32.19
CA GLY A 16 74.68 -44.70 33.45
C GLY A 16 73.70 -44.87 34.59
N ASN A 17 74.01 -45.77 35.52
CA ASN A 17 73.24 -45.96 36.75
C ASN A 17 73.24 -44.65 37.55
N ILE A 18 72.04 -44.11 37.78
CA ILE A 18 71.83 -42.92 38.60
C ILE A 18 72.03 -43.32 40.07
N HIS A 19 73.15 -42.91 40.66
CA HIS A 19 73.35 -42.98 42.10
C HIS A 19 72.70 -41.74 42.72
N VAL A 20 71.66 -41.94 43.54
CA VAL A 20 70.96 -40.87 44.27
C VAL A 20 71.71 -40.63 45.59
N PRO A 21 72.35 -39.46 45.82
CA PRO A 21 72.94 -39.14 47.11
C PRO A 21 71.87 -38.62 48.07
N ALA A 22 72.00 -38.97 49.35
CA ALA A 22 71.10 -38.57 50.41
C ALA A 22 71.05 -37.05 50.61
N ALA A 23 69.84 -36.54 50.84
CA ALA A 23 69.52 -35.12 51.00
C ALA A 23 70.34 -34.46 52.13
N ARG A 24 70.88 -33.28 51.85
CA ARG A 24 71.39 -32.37 52.88
C ARG A 24 70.85 -30.96 52.64
N GLU A 25 70.35 -30.39 53.73
CA GLU A 25 69.63 -29.12 53.83
C GLU A 25 70.49 -27.92 53.39
N GLY A 26 69.92 -27.06 52.54
CA GLY A 26 70.51 -25.80 52.11
C GLY A 26 69.58 -25.06 51.14
N VAL A 27 69.25 -23.81 51.49
CA VAL A 27 68.18 -22.95 50.95
C VAL A 27 68.30 -22.72 49.44
N ALA A 28 67.27 -23.09 48.69
CA ALA A 28 67.04 -22.64 47.30
C ALA A 28 66.22 -21.35 47.33
N ASP A 29 66.58 -20.33 46.53
CA ASP A 29 65.80 -19.10 46.42
C ASP A 29 64.33 -19.41 46.06
N ASP A 30 63.43 -19.17 47.02
CA ASP A 30 62.03 -19.59 47.01
C ASP A 30 61.25 -19.14 45.75
N ALA A 31 61.67 -18.04 45.11
CA ALA A 31 61.01 -17.52 43.91
C ALA A 31 61.17 -18.43 42.68
N LYS A 32 62.32 -19.11 42.51
CA LYS A 32 62.58 -19.94 41.32
C LYS A 32 62.02 -21.36 41.46
N VAL A 33 61.91 -21.85 42.69
CA VAL A 33 61.27 -23.13 43.02
C VAL A 33 59.75 -22.99 42.94
N SER A 34 59.20 -21.84 43.35
CA SER A 34 57.78 -21.52 43.23
C SER A 34 57.32 -21.44 41.77
N ASP A 35 58.08 -20.80 40.87
CA ASP A 35 57.72 -20.74 39.44
C ASP A 35 57.82 -22.11 38.74
N ALA A 36 58.80 -22.94 39.12
CA ALA A 36 58.91 -24.31 38.60
C ALA A 36 57.78 -25.22 39.10
N ALA A 37 57.32 -25.03 40.35
CA ALA A 37 56.17 -25.74 40.92
C ALA A 37 54.83 -25.23 40.33
N LEU A 38 54.71 -23.94 40.02
CA LEU A 38 53.53 -23.37 39.35
C LEU A 38 53.40 -23.87 37.91
N LEU A 39 54.54 -24.05 37.21
CA LEU A 39 54.58 -24.65 35.89
C LEU A 39 54.20 -26.13 35.93
N GLU A 40 54.63 -26.86 36.97
CA GLU A 40 54.31 -28.27 37.19
C GLU A 40 52.81 -28.47 37.46
N SER A 41 52.20 -27.59 38.26
CA SER A 41 50.75 -27.60 38.48
C SER A 41 49.96 -27.25 37.21
N ARG A 42 50.44 -26.35 36.35
CA ARG A 42 49.76 -26.02 35.08
C ARG A 42 49.94 -27.12 34.02
N VAL A 43 51.13 -27.69 33.89
CA VAL A 43 51.41 -28.77 32.92
C VAL A 43 50.65 -30.05 33.26
N LEU A 44 50.50 -30.39 34.55
CA LEU A 44 49.69 -31.53 34.97
C LEU A 44 48.19 -31.27 34.81
N HIS A 45 47.72 -30.03 35.02
CA HIS A 45 46.31 -29.69 34.81
C HIS A 45 45.91 -29.69 33.31
N TYR A 46 46.84 -29.44 32.40
CA TYR A 46 46.63 -29.60 30.95
C TYR A 46 46.82 -31.04 30.43
N ALA A 47 47.39 -31.95 31.24
CA ALA A 47 47.57 -33.35 30.87
C ALA A 47 46.29 -34.19 31.03
N GLU A 48 45.35 -33.75 31.87
CA GLU A 48 44.04 -34.41 32.03
C GLU A 48 43.09 -34.18 30.83
N ASP A 49 43.37 -33.17 30.00
CA ASP A 49 42.46 -32.71 28.93
C ASP A 49 42.81 -33.26 27.53
N ASP A 50 43.70 -34.28 27.45
CA ASP A 50 44.17 -34.98 26.21
C ASP A 50 44.76 -34.08 25.09
N LYS A 51 44.93 -32.78 25.34
CA LYS A 51 45.39 -31.78 24.35
C LYS A 51 46.90 -31.68 24.22
N VAL A 52 47.67 -32.23 25.16
CA VAL A 52 49.14 -32.12 25.16
C VAL A 52 49.77 -33.49 24.93
N PRO A 53 50.51 -33.70 23.82
CA PRO A 53 51.14 -34.97 23.53
C PRO A 53 52.07 -35.44 24.66
N ARG A 54 52.04 -36.72 25.01
CA ARG A 54 52.94 -37.33 26.01
C ARG A 54 54.43 -37.06 25.72
N SER A 55 54.78 -36.83 24.45
CA SER A 55 56.13 -36.44 24.03
C SER A 55 56.55 -35.07 24.57
N ASP A 56 55.63 -34.13 24.70
CA ASP A 56 55.92 -32.77 25.15
C ASP A 56 55.97 -32.69 26.67
N LEU A 57 55.15 -33.50 27.37
CA LEU A 57 55.31 -33.80 28.80
C LEU A 57 56.67 -34.42 29.11
N ALA A 58 57.13 -35.38 28.31
CA ALA A 58 58.45 -35.98 28.47
C ALA A 58 59.59 -34.98 28.21
N LYS A 59 59.42 -34.04 27.26
CA LYS A 59 60.38 -32.94 27.04
C LYS A 59 60.41 -31.96 28.22
N ALA A 60 59.25 -31.62 28.79
CA ALA A 60 59.15 -30.76 29.98
C ALA A 60 59.79 -31.41 31.22
N ALA A 61 59.59 -32.71 31.43
CA ALA A 61 60.25 -33.47 32.50
C ALA A 61 61.78 -33.49 32.34
N ARG A 62 62.29 -33.63 31.11
CA ARG A 62 63.72 -33.55 30.82
C ARG A 62 64.29 -32.15 31.01
N TYR A 63 63.53 -31.12 30.65
CA TYR A 63 63.86 -29.73 30.91
C TYR A 63 63.99 -29.48 32.43
N LYS A 64 63.02 -29.95 33.22
CA LYS A 64 63.06 -29.89 34.70
C LYS A 64 64.31 -30.60 35.24
N ALA A 65 64.58 -31.82 34.78
CA ALA A 65 65.75 -32.60 35.21
C ALA A 65 67.08 -31.90 34.84
N ALA A 66 67.16 -31.27 33.67
CA ALA A 66 68.34 -30.54 33.22
C ALA A 66 68.59 -29.25 34.02
N ILE A 67 67.55 -28.49 34.32
CA ILE A 67 67.65 -27.30 35.18
C ILE A 67 68.09 -27.70 36.60
N VAL A 68 67.50 -28.74 37.15
CA VAL A 68 67.89 -29.28 38.47
C VAL A 68 69.33 -29.78 38.47
N ALA A 69 69.77 -30.45 37.41
CA ALA A 69 71.16 -30.92 37.28
C ALA A 69 72.15 -29.74 37.13
N GLN A 70 71.78 -28.67 36.43
CA GLN A 70 72.64 -27.48 36.29
C GLN A 70 72.69 -26.65 37.56
N SER A 71 71.60 -26.52 38.31
CA SER A 71 71.63 -25.83 39.61
C SER A 71 72.50 -26.56 40.63
N LEU A 72 72.60 -27.89 40.53
CA LEU A 72 73.51 -28.73 41.33
C LEU A 72 75.00 -28.57 40.96
N VAL A 73 75.34 -28.14 39.73
CA VAL A 73 76.75 -27.92 39.30
C VAL A 73 77.27 -26.53 39.69
N VAL A 74 76.39 -25.57 40.02
CA VAL A 74 76.74 -24.17 40.32
C VAL A 74 77.36 -23.96 41.71
N THR A 75 77.46 -25.00 42.56
CA THR A 75 78.11 -24.89 43.89
C THR A 75 79.65 -24.86 43.86
N GLY A 76 80.30 -24.66 42.71
CA GLY A 76 81.76 -24.54 42.65
C GLY A 76 82.30 -23.93 41.35
N GLY A 77 82.34 -22.59 41.27
CA GLY A 77 83.23 -21.85 40.39
C GLY A 77 82.88 -21.83 38.89
N ALA A 78 82.44 -20.65 38.41
CA ALA A 78 82.10 -20.29 37.02
C ALA A 78 80.83 -20.95 36.44
N MET A 79 79.81 -20.12 36.16
CA MET A 79 78.57 -20.55 35.49
C MET A 79 78.90 -21.18 34.13
N ALA A 80 78.90 -22.51 34.05
CA ALA A 80 79.02 -23.22 32.79
C ALA A 80 77.83 -22.84 31.88
N ALA A 81 78.12 -22.43 30.64
CA ALA A 81 77.11 -22.09 29.66
C ALA A 81 76.09 -23.23 29.49
N ALA A 82 74.82 -22.88 29.27
CA ALA A 82 73.78 -23.88 29.05
C ALA A 82 74.16 -24.83 27.89
N PRO A 83 73.94 -26.16 28.02
CA PRO A 83 74.21 -27.12 26.97
C PRO A 83 73.60 -26.71 25.62
N ALA A 84 74.31 -26.99 24.52
CA ALA A 84 73.89 -26.57 23.18
C ALA A 84 72.47 -27.02 22.81
N TRP A 85 72.06 -28.22 23.22
CA TRP A 85 70.70 -28.74 22.99
C TRP A 85 69.61 -27.89 23.66
N PHE A 86 69.91 -27.31 24.82
CA PHE A 86 68.98 -26.47 25.58
C PHE A 86 68.84 -25.08 24.93
N GLN A 87 69.96 -24.53 24.45
CA GLN A 87 69.94 -23.28 23.69
C GLN A 87 69.12 -23.42 22.40
N GLN A 88 69.29 -24.53 21.67
CA GLN A 88 68.49 -24.84 20.48
C GLN A 88 67.00 -25.03 20.80
N TYR A 89 66.69 -25.72 21.91
CA TYR A 89 65.31 -25.89 22.36
C TYR A 89 64.65 -24.54 22.70
N ASN A 90 65.33 -23.67 23.46
CA ASN A 90 64.81 -22.34 23.79
C ASN A 90 64.61 -21.48 22.53
N ALA A 91 65.54 -21.54 21.56
CA ALA A 91 65.41 -20.84 20.30
C ALA A 91 64.16 -21.30 19.52
N ASN A 92 63.93 -22.60 19.41
CA ASN A 92 62.73 -23.16 18.76
C ASN A 92 61.45 -22.79 19.51
N PHE A 93 61.48 -22.79 20.84
CA PHE A 93 60.33 -22.39 21.65
C PHE A 93 59.97 -20.92 21.47
N GLU A 94 60.96 -20.03 21.43
CA GLU A 94 60.72 -18.60 21.17
C GLU A 94 60.21 -18.34 19.75
N GLN A 95 60.67 -19.10 18.76
CA GLN A 95 60.11 -19.06 17.40
C GLN A 95 58.64 -19.46 17.40
N PHE A 96 58.30 -20.60 18.00
CA PHE A 96 56.92 -21.06 18.12
C PHE A 96 56.02 -20.05 18.85
N ARG A 97 56.52 -19.47 19.96
CA ARG A 97 55.81 -18.44 20.72
C ARG A 97 55.53 -17.19 19.86
N THR A 98 56.50 -16.80 19.04
CA THR A 98 56.37 -15.65 18.14
C THR A 98 55.35 -15.91 17.03
N GLU A 99 55.39 -17.09 16.40
CA GLU A 99 54.41 -17.49 15.39
C GLU A 99 52.99 -17.57 15.94
N LEU A 100 52.83 -18.10 17.16
CA LEU A 100 51.53 -18.20 17.82
C LEU A 100 50.97 -16.81 18.12
N ASN A 101 51.79 -15.91 18.67
CA ASN A 101 51.38 -14.54 18.93
C ASN A 101 50.96 -13.82 17.64
N GLN A 102 51.72 -13.98 16.55
CA GLN A 102 51.34 -13.40 15.25
C GLN A 102 49.97 -13.91 14.76
N LYS A 103 49.68 -15.21 14.88
CA LYS A 103 48.37 -15.76 14.50
C LYS A 103 47.24 -15.25 15.38
N VAL A 104 47.48 -15.13 16.69
CA VAL A 104 46.49 -14.57 17.63
C VAL A 104 46.22 -13.11 17.28
N ASP A 105 47.26 -12.33 16.98
CA ASP A 105 47.12 -10.92 16.58
C ASP A 105 46.35 -10.77 15.26
N GLN A 106 46.63 -11.63 14.27
CA GLN A 106 45.89 -11.67 13.00
C GLN A 106 44.40 -11.96 13.23
N HIS A 107 44.06 -13.02 13.97
CA HIS A 107 42.67 -13.34 14.28
C HIS A 107 41.98 -12.27 15.13
N HIS A 108 42.73 -11.61 16.02
CA HIS A 108 42.20 -10.47 16.77
C HIS A 108 41.82 -9.33 15.83
N GLN A 109 42.69 -8.98 14.87
CA GLN A 109 42.40 -7.96 13.87
C GLN A 109 41.19 -8.30 13.00
N GLU A 110 41.09 -9.55 12.53
CA GLU A 110 39.92 -10.04 11.78
C GLU A 110 38.63 -9.91 12.59
N PHE A 111 38.67 -10.28 13.87
CA PHE A 111 37.52 -10.17 14.77
C PHE A 111 37.11 -8.70 15.00
N VAL A 112 38.08 -7.80 15.17
CA VAL A 112 37.81 -6.36 15.28
C VAL A 112 37.16 -5.84 14.00
N GLN A 113 37.65 -6.22 12.83
CA GLN A 113 37.07 -5.81 11.55
C GLN A 113 35.63 -6.30 11.40
N LEU A 114 35.37 -7.58 11.66
CA LEU A 114 34.03 -8.15 11.58
C LEU A 114 33.04 -7.42 12.51
N ARG A 115 33.50 -7.01 13.70
CA ARG A 115 32.68 -6.24 14.64
C ARG A 115 32.35 -4.84 14.10
N GLN A 116 33.29 -4.21 13.40
CA GLN A 116 33.06 -2.92 12.75
C GLN A 116 32.03 -3.06 11.62
N ASP A 117 32.20 -4.06 10.75
CA ASP A 117 31.28 -4.34 9.64
C ASP A 117 29.87 -4.62 10.14
N PHE A 118 29.73 -5.43 11.20
CA PHE A 118 28.43 -5.69 11.83
C PHE A 118 27.78 -4.42 12.40
N THR A 119 28.60 -3.52 12.95
CA THR A 119 28.11 -2.23 13.47
C THR A 119 27.61 -1.34 12.34
N GLN A 120 28.30 -1.30 11.20
CA GLN A 120 27.89 -0.55 10.01
C GLN A 120 26.58 -1.10 9.43
N LEU A 121 26.49 -2.42 9.23
CA LEU A 121 25.28 -3.07 8.72
C LEU A 121 24.06 -2.79 9.62
N ARG A 122 24.27 -2.76 10.94
CA ARG A 122 23.21 -2.41 11.89
C ARG A 122 22.75 -0.95 11.73
N GLN A 123 23.67 -0.03 11.45
CA GLN A 123 23.32 1.38 11.20
C GLN A 123 22.52 1.52 9.90
N GLU A 124 22.95 0.88 8.82
CA GLU A 124 22.24 0.85 7.53
C GLU A 124 20.83 0.28 7.69
N PHE A 125 20.68 -0.84 8.42
CA PHE A 125 19.37 -1.42 8.70
C PHE A 125 18.44 -0.46 9.45
N VAL A 126 18.97 0.31 10.41
CA VAL A 126 18.19 1.33 11.12
C VAL A 126 17.76 2.46 10.17
N GLN A 127 18.64 2.90 9.26
CA GLN A 127 18.31 3.92 8.27
C GLN A 127 17.21 3.45 7.32
N HIS A 128 17.33 2.26 6.74
CA HIS A 128 16.28 1.70 5.86
C HIS A 128 14.94 1.53 6.58
N ARG A 129 14.97 1.17 7.87
CA ARG A 129 13.74 1.11 8.66
C ARG A 129 13.08 2.49 8.82
N GLN A 130 13.87 3.55 8.97
CA GLN A 130 13.35 4.91 9.05
C GLN A 130 12.74 5.35 7.71
N GLU A 131 13.41 5.09 6.59
CA GLU A 131 12.91 5.35 5.24
C GLU A 131 11.59 4.62 4.98
N PHE A 132 11.50 3.34 5.37
CA PHE A 132 10.27 2.56 5.25
C PHE A 132 9.11 3.16 6.06
N VAL A 133 9.39 3.67 7.26
CA VAL A 133 8.38 4.36 8.08
C VAL A 133 7.92 5.66 7.40
N GLN A 134 8.83 6.43 6.81
CA GLN A 134 8.49 7.65 6.07
C GLN A 134 7.60 7.36 4.87
N HIS A 135 7.97 6.39 4.02
CA HIS A 135 7.14 5.98 2.89
C HIS A 135 5.76 5.48 3.31
N ARG A 136 5.66 4.80 4.45
CA ARG A 136 4.36 4.39 4.98
C ARG A 136 3.50 5.60 5.38
N GLN A 137 4.11 6.65 5.92
CA GLN A 137 3.40 7.89 6.25
C GLN A 137 2.92 8.61 4.99
N GLU A 138 3.76 8.74 3.97
CA GLU A 138 3.40 9.30 2.65
C GLU A 138 2.23 8.54 2.03
N PHE A 139 2.27 7.20 2.05
CA PHE A 139 1.18 6.37 1.55
C PHE A 139 -0.15 6.63 2.29
N VAL A 140 -0.09 6.82 3.62
CA VAL A 140 -1.28 7.17 4.41
C VAL A 140 -1.83 8.54 4.02
N GLN A 141 -0.97 9.53 3.77
CA GLN A 141 -1.37 10.87 3.33
C GLN A 141 -2.06 10.81 1.95
N HIS A 142 -1.45 10.16 0.96
CA HIS A 142 -2.07 9.99 -0.36
C HIS A 142 -3.41 9.27 -0.31
N ARG A 143 -3.56 8.29 0.60
CA ARG A 143 -4.85 7.63 0.80
C ARG A 143 -5.90 8.59 1.34
N GLN A 144 -5.54 9.54 2.21
CA GLN A 144 -6.46 10.56 2.70
C GLN A 144 -6.87 11.54 1.58
N GLU A 145 -5.92 12.00 0.78
CA GLU A 145 -6.18 12.86 -0.40
C GLU A 145 -7.15 12.17 -1.38
N PHE A 146 -6.93 10.90 -1.69
CA PHE A 146 -7.82 10.13 -2.55
C PHE A 146 -9.25 10.05 -2.00
N VAL A 147 -9.41 9.90 -0.68
CA VAL A 147 -10.73 9.89 -0.03
C VAL A 147 -11.41 11.26 -0.15
N GLN A 148 -10.66 12.36 0.00
CA GLN A 148 -11.17 13.72 -0.16
C GLN A 148 -11.65 13.96 -1.60
N HIS A 149 -10.83 13.66 -2.61
CA HIS A 149 -11.22 13.80 -4.02
C HIS A 149 -12.43 12.95 -4.38
N ARG A 150 -12.56 11.75 -3.80
CA ARG A 150 -13.76 10.93 -3.99
C ARG A 150 -15.01 11.60 -3.42
N GLN A 151 -14.92 12.28 -2.28
CA GLN A 151 -16.03 13.02 -1.70
C GLN A 151 -16.42 14.23 -2.57
N GLU A 152 -15.44 15.01 -3.04
CA GLU A 152 -15.66 16.13 -3.96
C GLU A 152 -16.36 15.67 -5.25
N PHE A 153 -15.90 14.56 -5.84
CA PHE A 153 -16.54 13.98 -7.02
C PHE A 153 -18.01 13.61 -6.79
N LEU A 154 -18.34 13.04 -5.63
CA LEU A 154 -19.73 12.70 -5.27
C LEU A 154 -20.60 13.94 -5.05
N GLN A 155 -20.03 15.01 -4.50
CA GLN A 155 -20.72 16.29 -4.37
C GLN A 155 -21.04 16.87 -5.75
N HIS A 156 -20.05 16.98 -6.64
CA HIS A 156 -20.27 17.46 -8.01
C HIS A 156 -21.27 16.61 -8.81
N ARG A 157 -21.22 15.28 -8.64
CA ARG A 157 -22.22 14.39 -9.25
C ARG A 157 -23.63 14.72 -8.76
N THR A 158 -23.79 15.02 -7.48
CA THR A 158 -25.09 15.41 -6.89
C THR A 158 -25.56 16.75 -7.43
N GLU A 159 -24.69 17.75 -7.47
CA GLU A 159 -24.96 19.07 -8.05
C GLU A 159 -25.39 18.97 -9.52
N PHE A 160 -24.69 18.13 -10.30
CA PHE A 160 -25.02 17.91 -11.70
C PHE A 160 -26.42 17.27 -11.88
N GLN A 161 -26.80 16.32 -11.03
CA GLN A 161 -28.15 15.74 -11.06
C GLN A 161 -29.24 16.75 -10.71
N GLN A 162 -28.97 17.62 -9.72
CA GLN A 162 -29.88 18.73 -9.39
C GLN A 162 -30.01 19.70 -10.55
N PHE A 163 -28.89 20.06 -11.19
CA PHE A 163 -28.89 20.91 -12.38
C PHE A 163 -29.73 20.30 -13.51
N ARG A 164 -29.52 19.01 -13.82
CA ARG A 164 -30.32 18.30 -14.83
C ARG A 164 -31.81 18.37 -14.53
N THR A 165 -32.20 18.11 -13.29
CA THR A 165 -33.60 18.15 -12.85
C THR A 165 -34.20 19.56 -13.01
N ARG A 166 -33.44 20.60 -12.67
CA ARG A 166 -33.86 21.99 -12.88
C ARG A 166 -34.02 22.28 -14.38
N ALA A 167 -33.05 21.91 -15.19
CA ALA A 167 -33.08 22.11 -16.63
C ALA A 167 -34.29 21.42 -17.29
N THR A 168 -34.60 20.18 -16.90
CA THR A 168 -35.79 19.48 -17.41
C THR A 168 -37.09 20.16 -17.00
N ASN A 169 -37.18 20.63 -15.75
CA ASN A 169 -38.35 21.35 -15.25
C ASN A 169 -38.54 22.69 -15.97
N ASP A 170 -37.45 23.42 -16.21
CA ASP A 170 -37.49 24.70 -16.90
C ASP A 170 -37.84 24.51 -18.38
N MET A 171 -37.33 23.46 -19.03
CA MET A 171 -37.74 23.10 -20.39
C MET A 171 -39.24 22.78 -20.47
N ALA A 172 -39.78 22.03 -19.51
CA ALA A 172 -41.21 21.74 -19.44
C ALA A 172 -42.05 23.02 -19.26
N LYS A 173 -41.58 23.97 -18.43
CA LYS A 173 -42.23 25.29 -18.29
C LYS A 173 -42.19 26.09 -19.58
N ILE A 174 -41.06 26.10 -20.29
CA ILE A 174 -40.90 26.81 -21.56
C ILE A 174 -41.85 26.22 -22.61
N SER A 175 -41.89 24.89 -22.75
CA SER A 175 -42.81 24.21 -23.66
C SER A 175 -44.27 24.53 -23.35
N LYS A 176 -44.67 24.52 -22.06
CA LYS A 176 -46.02 24.92 -21.66
C LYS A 176 -46.33 26.39 -21.98
N ARG A 177 -45.38 27.30 -21.79
CA ARG A 177 -45.54 28.72 -22.16
C ARG A 177 -45.70 28.88 -23.67
N GLN A 178 -44.89 28.20 -24.48
CA GLN A 178 -44.99 28.22 -25.94
C GLN A 178 -46.36 27.72 -26.42
N ALA A 179 -46.82 26.59 -25.88
CA ALA A 179 -48.15 26.04 -26.15
C ALA A 179 -49.28 27.04 -25.86
N LEU A 180 -49.22 27.70 -24.69
CA LEU A 180 -50.21 28.71 -24.31
C LEU A 180 -50.15 29.93 -25.25
N THR A 181 -48.97 30.39 -25.62
CA THR A 181 -48.80 31.50 -26.56
C THR A 181 -49.39 31.14 -27.94
N HIS A 182 -49.06 29.98 -28.50
CA HIS A 182 -49.61 29.53 -29.80
C HIS A 182 -51.13 29.45 -29.75
N ARG A 183 -51.68 28.87 -28.67
CA ARG A 183 -53.13 28.82 -28.46
C ARG A 183 -53.76 30.21 -28.41
N GLN A 184 -53.17 31.14 -27.66
CA GLN A 184 -53.69 32.51 -27.54
C GLN A 184 -53.65 33.26 -28.87
N VAL A 185 -52.57 33.09 -29.65
CA VAL A 185 -52.44 33.69 -30.98
C VAL A 185 -53.50 33.14 -31.93
N ALA A 186 -53.66 31.81 -32.02
CA ALA A 186 -54.67 31.18 -32.88
C ALA A 186 -56.10 31.62 -32.48
N LEU A 187 -56.41 31.66 -31.17
CA LEU A 187 -57.69 32.18 -30.68
C LEU A 187 -57.92 33.65 -31.08
N ALA A 188 -56.89 34.49 -31.02
CA ALA A 188 -56.99 35.89 -31.40
C ALA A 188 -57.20 36.06 -32.92
N ASN A 189 -56.54 35.24 -33.74
CA ASN A 189 -56.71 35.22 -35.19
C ASN A 189 -58.12 34.78 -35.56
N ASN A 190 -58.62 33.69 -34.96
CA ASN A 190 -59.94 33.14 -35.26
C ASN A 190 -61.08 34.09 -34.87
N ARG A 191 -60.92 34.83 -33.77
CA ARG A 191 -61.88 35.89 -33.39
C ARG A 191 -61.99 37.00 -34.44
N LYS A 192 -60.92 37.24 -35.23
CA LYS A 192 -60.91 38.24 -36.30
C LYS A 192 -61.43 37.68 -37.63
N ALA A 193 -61.26 36.37 -37.88
CA ALA A 193 -61.52 35.74 -39.18
C ALA A 193 -63.01 35.53 -39.53
N GLY A 194 -63.93 35.62 -38.56
CA GLY A 194 -65.36 35.83 -38.81
C GLY A 194 -65.98 34.98 -39.94
N VAL A 195 -66.17 33.67 -39.66
CA VAL A 195 -67.00 32.69 -40.39
C VAL A 195 -66.29 31.83 -41.45
N GLU A 196 -65.38 32.34 -42.29
CA GLU A 196 -64.69 31.52 -43.30
C GLU A 196 -63.19 31.34 -43.00
N GLY A 197 -62.77 30.09 -42.75
CA GLY A 197 -61.36 29.71 -42.57
C GLY A 197 -60.76 30.21 -41.26
N PHE A 198 -60.50 29.29 -40.32
CA PHE A 198 -59.82 29.64 -39.06
C PHE A 198 -58.58 28.77 -38.83
N GLU A 199 -57.61 29.32 -38.10
CA GLU A 199 -56.37 28.64 -37.72
C GLU A 199 -56.69 27.56 -36.67
N GLU A 200 -56.13 26.36 -36.84
CA GLU A 200 -56.37 25.28 -35.90
C GLU A 200 -55.82 25.67 -34.52
N VAL A 201 -56.67 25.63 -33.49
CA VAL A 201 -56.27 25.99 -32.13
C VAL A 201 -55.73 24.75 -31.42
N PRO A 202 -54.45 24.74 -30.99
CA PRO A 202 -53.89 23.59 -30.27
C PRO A 202 -54.65 23.34 -28.97
N PHE A 203 -54.69 22.08 -28.55
CA PHE A 203 -55.28 21.68 -27.27
C PHE A 203 -54.58 22.36 -26.07
N PRO A 204 -55.16 22.35 -24.86
CA PRO A 204 -54.56 22.97 -23.67
C PRO A 204 -53.15 22.45 -23.30
N ASN A 205 -52.81 21.24 -23.75
CA ASN A 205 -51.49 20.62 -23.61
C ASN A 205 -50.49 21.02 -24.72
N GLY A 206 -50.90 21.82 -25.71
CA GLY A 206 -50.07 22.30 -26.81
C GLY A 206 -50.02 21.43 -28.05
N THR A 207 -50.62 20.24 -28.04
CA THR A 207 -50.67 19.37 -29.22
C THR A 207 -51.76 19.85 -30.18
N TYR A 208 -51.48 19.83 -31.47
CA TYR A 208 -52.50 20.13 -32.47
C TYR A 208 -53.47 18.94 -32.61
N PRO A 209 -54.77 19.20 -32.75
CA PRO A 209 -55.74 18.13 -32.94
C PRO A 209 -55.44 17.24 -34.14
N SER A 210 -55.05 17.84 -35.27
CA SER A 210 -54.58 17.17 -36.47
C SER A 210 -53.37 16.24 -36.29
N GLU A 211 -52.62 16.37 -35.19
CA GLU A 211 -51.47 15.50 -34.87
C GLU A 211 -51.82 14.41 -33.85
N THR A 212 -53.04 14.39 -33.33
CA THR A 212 -53.47 13.48 -32.26
C THR A 212 -54.04 12.19 -32.84
N LEU A 213 -53.40 11.05 -32.54
CA LEU A 213 -53.89 9.71 -32.91
C LEU A 213 -54.95 9.21 -31.91
N VAL A 214 -56.07 8.72 -32.43
CA VAL A 214 -57.16 8.16 -31.63
C VAL A 214 -57.74 6.93 -32.34
N ASN A 215 -57.64 5.74 -31.72
CA ASN A 215 -58.06 4.47 -32.30
C ASN A 215 -57.49 4.25 -33.71
N ASP A 216 -56.18 4.44 -33.88
CA ASP A 216 -55.43 4.33 -35.14
C ASP A 216 -55.85 5.28 -36.27
N ALA A 217 -56.70 6.27 -35.99
CA ALA A 217 -57.09 7.32 -36.92
C ALA A 217 -56.65 8.71 -36.44
N VAL A 218 -56.21 9.55 -37.38
CA VAL A 218 -55.87 10.96 -37.14
C VAL A 218 -57.17 11.78 -37.08
N LEU A 219 -57.26 12.73 -36.15
CA LEU A 219 -58.42 13.63 -36.09
C LEU A 219 -58.41 14.62 -37.26
N THR A 220 -59.60 14.94 -37.78
CA THR A 220 -59.76 15.84 -38.92
C THR A 220 -59.44 17.29 -38.52
N PRO A 221 -58.51 18.00 -39.19
CA PRO A 221 -58.14 19.37 -38.83
C PRO A 221 -59.36 20.30 -38.75
N LEU A 222 -59.49 21.05 -37.65
CA LEU A 222 -60.58 22.02 -37.49
C LEU A 222 -60.22 23.32 -38.20
N THR A 223 -60.63 23.46 -39.46
CA THR A 223 -60.27 24.63 -40.31
C THR A 223 -61.46 25.50 -40.69
N SER A 224 -62.70 25.04 -40.49
CA SER A 224 -63.91 25.81 -40.76
C SER A 224 -65.08 25.38 -39.86
N VAL A 225 -66.12 26.21 -39.82
CA VAL A 225 -67.35 25.94 -39.05
C VAL A 225 -68.03 24.67 -39.57
N ASP A 226 -68.06 24.51 -40.89
CA ASP A 226 -68.64 23.33 -41.55
C ASP A 226 -67.92 22.05 -41.15
N VAL A 227 -66.59 22.07 -41.03
CA VAL A 227 -65.85 20.88 -40.59
C VAL A 227 -66.27 20.48 -39.17
N VAL A 228 -66.48 21.44 -38.28
CA VAL A 228 -66.87 21.17 -36.88
C VAL A 228 -68.29 20.60 -36.80
N THR A 229 -69.25 21.16 -37.54
CA THR A 229 -70.66 20.72 -37.53
C THR A 229 -70.88 19.38 -38.22
N HIS A 230 -69.94 18.92 -39.05
CA HIS A 230 -69.96 17.62 -39.71
C HIS A 230 -69.10 16.54 -39.02
N LEU A 231 -68.54 16.82 -37.84
CA LEU A 231 -67.79 15.81 -37.09
C LEU A 231 -68.71 14.66 -36.66
N GLY A 232 -68.27 13.42 -36.89
CA GLY A 232 -68.98 12.24 -36.39
C GLY A 232 -68.98 12.16 -34.85
N ARG A 233 -69.91 11.39 -34.28
CA ARG A 233 -70.09 11.20 -32.82
C ARG A 233 -68.82 10.82 -32.05
N GLY A 234 -67.95 10.01 -32.67
CA GLY A 234 -66.66 9.65 -32.05
C GLY A 234 -65.68 10.82 -32.00
N GLN A 235 -65.59 11.59 -33.08
CA GLN A 235 -64.67 12.72 -33.18
C GLN A 235 -65.12 13.89 -32.30
N SER A 236 -66.39 14.31 -32.37
CA SER A 236 -66.90 15.45 -31.58
C SER A 236 -66.72 15.26 -30.08
N ARG A 237 -67.07 14.07 -29.55
CA ARG A 237 -66.85 13.73 -28.13
C ARG A 237 -65.38 13.75 -27.74
N LYS A 238 -64.49 13.34 -28.66
CA LYS A 238 -63.06 13.35 -28.41
C LYS A 238 -62.49 14.77 -28.39
N TYR A 239 -62.87 15.59 -29.35
CA TYR A 239 -62.54 17.02 -29.35
C TYR A 239 -63.02 17.70 -28.08
N PHE A 240 -64.27 17.44 -27.67
CA PHE A 240 -64.82 17.96 -26.43
C PHE A 240 -63.98 17.52 -25.22
N ALA A 241 -63.67 16.23 -25.09
CA ALA A 241 -62.85 15.72 -23.99
C ALA A 241 -61.43 16.31 -23.97
N CYS A 242 -60.83 16.59 -25.13
CA CYS A 242 -59.50 17.18 -25.24
C CYS A 242 -59.49 18.70 -24.91
N TYR A 243 -60.50 19.45 -25.34
CA TYR A 243 -60.61 20.88 -25.02
C TYR A 243 -61.13 21.14 -23.59
N PHE A 244 -61.96 20.23 -23.05
CA PHE A 244 -62.61 20.34 -21.74
C PHE A 244 -62.30 19.10 -20.86
N PRO A 245 -61.03 18.90 -20.46
CA PRO A 245 -60.66 17.76 -19.64
C PRO A 245 -61.38 17.80 -18.28
N GLY A 246 -62.01 16.69 -17.90
CA GLY A 246 -62.72 16.54 -16.62
C GLY A 246 -64.18 17.00 -16.63
N VAL A 247 -64.69 17.51 -17.75
CA VAL A 247 -66.11 17.83 -17.94
C VAL A 247 -66.84 16.60 -18.49
N ALA A 248 -68.01 16.29 -17.95
CA ALA A 248 -68.84 15.19 -18.46
C ALA A 248 -69.22 15.46 -19.93
N ILE A 249 -69.02 14.46 -20.79
CA ILE A 249 -69.28 14.58 -22.22
C ILE A 249 -70.80 14.57 -22.44
N PRO A 250 -71.37 15.55 -23.18
CA PRO A 250 -72.79 15.58 -23.50
C PRO A 250 -73.28 14.30 -24.18
N GLY A 251 -74.53 13.94 -23.87
CA GLY A 251 -75.19 12.77 -24.45
C GLY A 251 -75.55 12.98 -25.91
N GLU A 252 -76.05 14.17 -26.24
CA GLU A 252 -76.40 14.60 -27.60
C GLU A 252 -75.20 15.15 -28.35
N LEU A 253 -75.24 15.03 -29.68
CA LEU A 253 -74.15 15.40 -30.56
C LEU A 253 -74.02 16.92 -30.68
N ASP A 254 -75.16 17.59 -30.80
CA ASP A 254 -75.25 19.02 -31.07
C ASP A 254 -74.73 19.85 -29.89
N ASP A 255 -74.91 19.35 -28.67
CA ASP A 255 -74.37 19.92 -27.43
C ASP A 255 -72.84 19.95 -27.39
N CYS A 256 -72.14 19.17 -28.23
CA CYS A 256 -70.68 19.19 -28.30
C CYS A 256 -70.15 20.30 -29.21
N TYR A 257 -70.91 20.71 -30.25
CA TYR A 257 -70.39 21.60 -31.30
C TYR A 257 -70.17 23.02 -30.82
N GLU A 258 -71.16 23.58 -30.13
CA GLU A 258 -71.09 24.97 -29.68
C GLU A 258 -69.93 25.21 -28.68
N PRO A 259 -69.71 24.33 -27.68
CA PRO A 259 -68.52 24.41 -26.83
C PRO A 259 -67.21 24.29 -27.62
N ILE A 260 -67.12 23.42 -28.63
CA ILE A 260 -65.91 23.27 -29.46
C ILE A 260 -65.67 24.54 -30.30
N LEU A 261 -66.70 25.08 -30.95
CA LEU A 261 -66.62 26.32 -31.72
C LEU A 261 -66.19 27.50 -30.84
N ARG A 262 -66.70 27.57 -29.61
CA ARG A 262 -66.28 28.57 -28.63
C ARG A 262 -64.83 28.35 -28.19
N ALA A 263 -64.42 27.11 -27.98
CA ALA A 263 -63.07 26.74 -27.54
C ALA A 263 -61.98 27.03 -28.58
N ILE A 264 -62.35 27.13 -29.86
CA ILE A 264 -61.46 27.51 -30.98
C ILE A 264 -61.62 28.99 -31.39
N GLY A 265 -62.43 29.77 -30.67
CA GLY A 265 -62.53 31.22 -30.84
C GLY A 265 -63.51 31.68 -31.92
N CYS A 266 -64.41 30.82 -32.39
CA CYS A 266 -65.44 31.16 -33.36
C CYS A 266 -66.61 31.90 -32.68
N ARG A 267 -67.12 32.98 -33.30
CA ARG A 267 -68.17 33.87 -32.76
C ARG A 267 -69.59 33.64 -33.30
N VAL A 268 -69.80 32.63 -34.14
CA VAL A 268 -71.02 32.46 -34.97
C VAL A 268 -72.35 32.39 -34.17
N PHE A 269 -72.31 32.19 -32.86
CA PHE A 269 -73.50 32.05 -32.01
C PHE A 269 -73.77 33.22 -31.04
N GLU A 270 -72.92 34.25 -30.96
CA GLU A 270 -73.19 35.41 -30.07
C GLU A 270 -74.23 36.39 -30.64
N ASP A 271 -74.55 36.34 -31.95
CA ASP A 271 -75.46 37.28 -32.64
C ASP A 271 -76.86 36.72 -32.96
N ARG A 272 -77.21 35.52 -32.48
CA ARG A 272 -78.62 35.06 -32.53
C ARG A 272 -79.35 35.57 -31.29
N THR A 273 -79.72 36.84 -31.28
CA THR A 273 -80.86 37.28 -30.47
C THR A 273 -82.06 36.41 -30.83
N PRO A 274 -82.78 35.81 -29.87
CA PRO A 274 -84.01 35.09 -30.19
C PRO A 274 -84.99 36.08 -30.85
N PRO A 275 -85.80 35.64 -31.83
CA PRO A 275 -86.80 36.51 -32.41
C PRO A 275 -87.71 36.99 -31.28
N VAL A 276 -87.90 38.31 -31.21
CA VAL A 276 -88.91 38.93 -30.36
C VAL A 276 -90.23 38.33 -30.82
N GLU A 277 -90.88 37.55 -29.96
CA GLU A 277 -92.28 37.18 -30.15
C GLU A 277 -93.11 38.48 -30.07
N ASP A 278 -93.88 38.73 -31.13
CA ASP A 278 -94.78 39.89 -31.30
C ASP A 278 -95.83 40.02 -30.18
#